data_AF-K9WUB2-F1
#
_entry.id   AF-K9WUB2-F1
#
_cell.length_a   1.000
_cell.length_b   1.000
_cell.length_c   1.000
_cell.angle_alpha   90.00
_cell.angle_beta   90.00
_cell.angle_gamma   90.00
#
_symmetry.space_group_name_H-M   'P 1'
#
loop_
_entity.id
_entity.type
_entity.pdbx_description
1 polymer ?
#
loop_
_entity_poly.entity_id
_entity_poly.type
_entity_poly.pdbx_seq_one_letter_code
_entity_poly.pdbx_strand_id
1 'polypeptide(L)'
;MKVTIRDSKILKTIEPNVLETYLKSNGWQKKGHIYDGAGAIWKYKKYAEGEFEILLPLRQSLYDYAARIIDAIKILEEVENRSQIHILSELITTYPNITIQGVVMQIQMPNPNQLRGEITLLGVVVDQLRKIHTELADCDYILAIKAYQERSPVFCIGDLIKKNNRFILENPRQFSLDKLANT
;
A
#
# COMPACT_ATOMS: atom_id res chain seq x y z
N MET A 1 -13.15 -10.53 11.79
CA MET A 1 -14.00 -10.37 10.59
C MET A 1 -13.17 -10.80 9.37
N LYS A 2 -13.62 -11.77 8.57
CA LYS A 2 -12.94 -12.17 7.32
C LYS A 2 -13.35 -11.17 6.22
N VAL A 3 -12.50 -10.18 5.96
CA VAL A 3 -12.71 -9.23 4.86
C VAL A 3 -12.23 -9.90 3.58
N THR A 4 -13.14 -10.15 2.63
CA THR A 4 -12.77 -10.64 1.29
C THR A 4 -12.42 -9.44 0.41
N ILE A 5 -11.20 -9.40 -0.11
CA ILE A 5 -10.79 -8.36 -1.06
C ILE A 5 -11.54 -8.59 -2.38
N ARG A 6 -12.30 -7.60 -2.84
CA ARG A 6 -13.02 -7.65 -4.13
C ARG A 6 -12.70 -6.49 -5.07
N ASP A 7 -11.93 -5.52 -4.62
CA ASP A 7 -11.61 -4.36 -5.44
C ASP A 7 -10.56 -4.73 -6.51
N SER A 8 -11.06 -5.10 -7.68
CA SER A 8 -10.23 -5.44 -8.83
C SER A 8 -9.30 -4.31 -9.25
N LYS A 9 -9.57 -3.04 -8.91
CA LYS A 9 -8.68 -1.93 -9.30
C LYS A 9 -7.38 -2.02 -8.51
N ILE A 10 -7.45 -2.16 -7.19
CA ILE A 10 -6.26 -2.29 -6.32
C ILE A 10 -5.46 -3.55 -6.69
N LEU A 11 -6.16 -4.66 -6.95
CA LEU A 11 -5.48 -5.91 -7.29
C LEU A 11 -4.69 -5.83 -8.60
N LYS A 12 -5.12 -4.98 -9.54
CA LYS A 12 -4.39 -4.70 -10.80
C LYS A 12 -3.18 -3.80 -10.59
N THR A 13 -3.07 -3.07 -9.48
CA THR A 13 -1.92 -2.20 -9.19
C THR A 13 -0.76 -2.94 -8.52
N ILE A 14 -0.98 -4.16 -7.99
CA ILE A 14 0.10 -4.98 -7.44
C ILE A 14 1.08 -5.32 -8.57
N GLU A 15 2.36 -5.02 -8.37
CA GLU A 15 3.40 -5.33 -9.35
C GLU A 15 3.90 -6.78 -9.20
N PRO A 16 4.08 -7.54 -10.29
CA PRO A 16 4.53 -8.94 -10.21
C PRO A 16 5.85 -9.12 -9.47
N ASN A 17 6.81 -8.21 -9.67
CA ASN A 17 8.12 -8.21 -9.01
C ASN A 17 8.01 -8.08 -7.47
N VAL A 18 7.03 -7.35 -6.95
CA VAL A 18 6.76 -7.17 -5.52
C VAL A 18 6.29 -8.50 -4.94
N LEU A 19 5.35 -9.16 -5.61
CA LEU A 19 4.87 -10.47 -5.17
C LEU A 19 5.96 -11.55 -5.32
N GLU A 20 6.78 -11.54 -6.38
CA GLU A 20 7.96 -12.43 -6.48
C GLU A 20 8.92 -12.22 -5.30
N THR A 21 9.24 -10.97 -4.97
CA THR A 21 10.14 -10.63 -3.86
C THR A 21 9.55 -11.08 -2.53
N TYR A 22 8.25 -10.83 -2.32
CA TYR A 22 7.52 -11.25 -1.14
C TYR A 22 7.56 -12.77 -0.97
N LEU A 23 7.18 -13.53 -2.01
CA LEU A 23 7.22 -14.99 -2.01
C LEU A 23 8.62 -15.53 -1.67
N LYS A 24 9.65 -15.00 -2.34
CA LYS A 24 11.05 -15.39 -2.10
C LYS A 24 11.47 -15.12 -0.65
N SER A 25 11.14 -13.96 -0.10
CA SER A 25 11.47 -13.60 1.29
C SER A 25 10.74 -14.45 2.34
N ASN A 26 9.57 -15.00 1.98
CA ASN A 26 8.74 -15.85 2.83
C ASN A 26 8.95 -17.35 2.57
N GLY A 27 10.07 -17.74 1.94
CA GLY A 27 10.47 -19.14 1.81
C GLY A 27 9.80 -19.92 0.67
N TRP A 28 9.03 -19.25 -0.20
CA TRP A 28 8.52 -19.88 -1.41
C TRP A 28 9.66 -20.09 -2.43
N GLN A 29 9.53 -21.17 -3.20
CA GLN A 29 10.52 -21.55 -4.21
C GLN A 29 9.91 -21.49 -5.61
N LYS A 30 10.54 -20.72 -6.51
CA LYS A 30 10.17 -20.69 -7.93
C LYS A 30 10.55 -22.03 -8.59
N LYS A 31 9.57 -22.71 -9.19
CA LYS A 31 9.76 -24.02 -9.84
C LYS A 31 9.77 -23.96 -11.36
N GLY A 32 9.26 -22.88 -11.96
CA GLY A 32 9.27 -22.72 -13.41
C GLY A 32 8.40 -21.58 -13.90
N HIS A 33 8.16 -21.57 -15.22
CA HIS A 33 7.28 -20.63 -15.92
C HIS A 33 6.21 -21.38 -16.70
N ILE A 34 5.10 -20.69 -16.98
CA ILE A 34 3.96 -21.19 -17.74
C ILE A 34 3.52 -20.16 -18.77
N TYR A 35 2.71 -20.60 -19.74
CA TYR A 35 2.11 -19.76 -20.79
C TYR A 35 3.15 -18.86 -21.48
N ASP A 36 4.24 -19.47 -21.98
CA ASP A 36 5.32 -18.74 -22.67
C ASP A 36 5.90 -17.56 -21.85
N GLY A 37 6.14 -17.82 -20.56
CA GLY A 37 6.69 -16.83 -19.64
C GLY A 37 5.68 -15.78 -19.14
N ALA A 38 4.38 -15.92 -19.45
CA ALA A 38 3.35 -15.02 -18.92
C ALA A 38 3.03 -15.28 -17.44
N GLY A 39 3.43 -16.43 -16.88
CA GLY A 39 3.30 -16.74 -15.46
C GLY A 39 4.48 -17.53 -14.90
N ALA A 40 4.61 -17.53 -13.58
CA ALA A 40 5.58 -18.32 -12.81
C ALA A 40 4.88 -19.25 -11.81
N ILE A 41 5.42 -20.46 -11.65
CA ILE A 41 4.96 -21.42 -10.64
C ILE A 41 5.84 -21.26 -9.40
N TRP A 42 5.20 -21.02 -8.26
CA TRP A 42 5.84 -20.94 -6.95
C TRP A 42 5.28 -22.00 -6.03
N LYS A 43 6.16 -22.69 -5.30
CA LYS A 43 5.78 -23.74 -4.37
C LYS A 43 6.27 -23.49 -2.96
N TYR A 44 5.46 -23.89 -2.00
CA TYR A 44 5.79 -23.86 -0.57
C TYR A 44 5.45 -25.20 0.06
N LYS A 45 6.40 -25.79 0.78
CA LYS A 45 6.21 -27.07 1.47
C LYS A 45 6.01 -26.81 2.95
N LYS A 46 4.84 -27.16 3.47
CA LYS A 46 4.50 -27.08 4.89
C LYS A 46 4.47 -28.50 5.44
N TYR A 47 5.33 -28.81 6.41
CA TYR A 47 5.57 -30.18 6.89
C TYR A 47 4.30 -30.97 7.24
N ALA A 48 3.26 -30.31 7.79
CA ALA A 48 2.02 -30.94 8.22
C ALA A 48 0.85 -30.87 7.21
N GLU A 49 0.87 -29.92 6.27
CA GLU A 49 -0.27 -29.57 5.41
C GLU A 49 -0.04 -29.88 3.92
N GLY A 50 1.17 -30.33 3.57
CA GLY A 50 1.51 -30.70 2.19
C GLY A 50 2.23 -29.58 1.43
N GLU A 51 2.00 -29.52 0.12
CA GLU A 51 2.61 -28.55 -0.77
C GLU A 51 1.54 -27.59 -1.31
N PHE A 52 1.81 -26.30 -1.21
CA PHE A 52 0.99 -25.24 -1.77
C PHE A 52 1.61 -24.72 -3.06
N GLU A 53 0.77 -24.31 -4.01
CA GLU A 53 1.21 -23.81 -5.30
C GLU A 53 0.52 -22.49 -5.63
N ILE A 54 1.32 -21.48 -5.95
CA ILE A 54 0.86 -20.18 -6.45
C ILE A 54 1.25 -20.05 -7.92
N LEU A 55 0.25 -19.72 -8.75
CA LEU A 55 0.46 -19.29 -10.12
C LEU A 55 0.53 -17.78 -10.14
N LEU A 56 1.74 -17.25 -10.25
CA LEU A 56 1.99 -15.82 -10.26
C LEU A 56 1.92 -15.28 -11.70
N PRO A 57 0.96 -14.41 -12.04
CA PRO A 57 0.94 -13.74 -13.34
C PRO A 57 2.08 -12.71 -13.43
N LEU A 58 2.88 -12.77 -14.48
CA LEU A 58 4.01 -11.86 -14.72
C LEU A 58 3.64 -10.68 -15.64
N ARG A 59 2.46 -10.71 -16.27
CA ARG A 59 1.97 -9.66 -17.17
C ARG A 59 0.66 -9.06 -16.62
N GLN A 60 0.69 -7.79 -16.21
CA GLN A 60 -0.48 -7.07 -15.70
C GLN A 60 -1.59 -6.85 -16.75
N SER A 61 -1.25 -6.98 -18.05
CA SER A 61 -2.20 -6.87 -19.16
C SER A 61 -3.12 -8.09 -19.35
N LEU A 62 -2.89 -9.18 -18.61
CA LEU A 62 -3.73 -10.38 -18.67
C LEU A 62 -5.14 -10.08 -18.13
N TYR A 63 -6.16 -10.62 -18.81
CA TYR A 63 -7.56 -10.38 -18.45
C TYR A 63 -7.89 -10.90 -17.04
N ASP A 64 -7.34 -12.05 -16.67
CA ASP A 64 -7.54 -12.73 -15.39
C ASP A 64 -6.51 -12.33 -14.33
N TYR A 65 -5.68 -11.31 -14.57
CA TYR A 65 -4.61 -10.89 -13.66
C TYR A 65 -5.10 -10.73 -12.22
N ALA A 66 -6.15 -9.92 -12.02
CA ALA A 66 -6.71 -9.67 -10.70
C ALA A 66 -7.22 -10.95 -10.02
N ALA A 67 -7.81 -11.87 -10.77
CA ALA A 67 -8.29 -13.14 -10.22
C ALA A 67 -7.12 -14.01 -9.74
N ARG A 68 -6.02 -14.08 -10.51
CA ARG A 68 -4.81 -14.79 -10.12
C ARG A 68 -4.12 -14.19 -8.90
N ILE A 69 -4.12 -12.86 -8.78
CA ILE A 69 -3.62 -12.18 -7.57
C ILE A 69 -4.50 -12.50 -6.35
N ILE A 70 -5.84 -12.51 -6.50
CA ILE A 70 -6.74 -12.93 -5.41
C ILE A 70 -6.43 -14.37 -4.98
N ASP A 71 -6.26 -15.29 -5.92
CA ASP A 71 -5.99 -16.69 -5.61
C ASP A 71 -4.65 -16.84 -4.89
N ALA A 72 -3.61 -16.11 -5.32
CA ALA A 72 -2.34 -16.05 -4.62
C ALA A 72 -2.51 -15.55 -3.17
N ILE A 73 -3.26 -14.46 -2.94
CA ILE A 73 -3.50 -13.91 -1.60
C ILE A 73 -4.27 -14.90 -0.71
N LYS A 74 -5.25 -15.65 -1.24
CA LYS A 74 -5.97 -16.68 -0.47
C LYS A 74 -5.04 -17.79 0.00
N ILE A 75 -4.14 -18.24 -0.88
CA ILE A 75 -3.15 -19.27 -0.53
C ILE A 75 -2.19 -18.73 0.53
N LEU A 76 -1.74 -17.48 0.39
CA LEU A 76 -0.89 -16.83 1.39
C LEU A 76 -1.61 -16.67 2.74
N GLU A 77 -2.90 -16.33 2.76
CA GLU A 77 -3.70 -16.27 3.99
C GLU A 77 -3.70 -17.62 4.73
N GLU A 78 -3.87 -18.72 4.02
CA GLU A 78 -3.85 -20.08 4.58
C GLU A 78 -2.46 -20.47 5.07
N VAL A 79 -1.43 -20.25 4.25
CA VAL A 79 -0.05 -20.63 4.56
C VAL A 79 0.49 -19.83 5.74
N GLU A 80 0.26 -18.52 5.76
CA GLU A 80 0.82 -17.60 6.75
C GLU A 80 -0.08 -17.41 7.98
N ASN A 81 -1.32 -17.89 7.95
CA ASN A 81 -2.33 -17.63 8.99
C ASN A 81 -2.49 -16.12 9.29
N ARG A 82 -2.50 -15.30 8.24
CA ARG A 82 -2.63 -13.84 8.27
C ARG A 82 -3.80 -13.40 7.40
N SER A 83 -4.49 -12.34 7.81
CA SER A 83 -5.63 -11.84 7.04
C SER A 83 -5.21 -11.32 5.66
N GLN A 84 -6.09 -11.49 4.67
CA GLN A 84 -5.86 -10.99 3.31
C GLN A 84 -5.52 -9.50 3.27
N ILE A 85 -6.19 -8.68 4.09
CA ILE A 85 -5.96 -7.23 4.16
C ILE A 85 -4.53 -6.90 4.62
N HIS A 86 -4.00 -7.69 5.56
CA HIS A 86 -2.64 -7.52 6.04
C HIS A 86 -1.65 -7.87 4.93
N ILE A 87 -1.83 -9.00 4.25
CA ILE A 87 -0.99 -9.41 3.11
C ILE A 87 -1.05 -8.35 2.00
N LEU A 88 -2.24 -7.89 1.65
CA LEU A 88 -2.44 -6.84 0.64
C LEU A 88 -1.66 -5.56 1.00
N SER A 89 -1.67 -5.14 2.26
CA SER A 89 -0.98 -3.93 2.70
C SER A 89 0.55 -4.00 2.55
N GLU A 90 1.13 -5.20 2.48
CA GLU A 90 2.56 -5.42 2.22
C GLU A 90 2.88 -5.39 0.72
N LEU A 91 1.92 -5.78 -0.11
CA LEU A 91 2.04 -5.90 -1.57
C LEU A 91 1.72 -4.61 -2.33
N ILE A 92 1.02 -3.65 -1.71
CA ILE A 92 0.68 -2.39 -2.36
C ILE A 92 1.93 -1.54 -2.59
N THR A 93 2.18 -1.20 -3.85
CA THR A 93 3.13 -0.16 -4.25
C THR A 93 2.45 1.10 -4.73
N THR A 94 1.25 1.01 -5.31
CA THR A 94 0.51 2.18 -5.80
C THR A 94 -0.96 2.11 -5.43
N TYR A 95 -1.51 3.25 -5.00
CA TYR A 95 -2.93 3.43 -4.70
C TYR A 95 -3.38 4.84 -5.10
N PRO A 96 -3.97 5.01 -6.30
CA PRO A 96 -4.40 6.32 -6.76
C PRO A 96 -5.63 6.82 -6.01
N ASN A 97 -5.73 8.14 -5.84
CA ASN A 97 -6.87 8.81 -5.22
C ASN A 97 -7.28 8.22 -3.85
N ILE A 98 -6.30 7.85 -3.02
CA ILE A 98 -6.55 7.40 -1.65
C ILE A 98 -6.88 8.59 -0.76
N THR A 99 -7.79 8.40 0.18
CA THR A 99 -7.98 9.33 1.30
C THR A 99 -7.15 8.85 2.48
N ILE A 100 -6.28 9.71 2.97
CA ILE A 100 -5.48 9.49 4.18
C ILE A 100 -6.07 10.31 5.30
N GLN A 101 -6.48 9.63 6.37
CA GLN A 101 -6.72 10.24 7.67
C GLN A 101 -5.53 9.92 8.58
N GLY A 102 -4.99 10.94 9.25
CA GLY A 102 -3.82 10.76 10.09
C GLY A 102 -3.42 12.00 10.88
N VAL A 103 -2.26 11.92 11.50
CA VAL A 103 -1.66 13.03 12.26
C VAL A 103 -0.34 13.45 11.63
N VAL A 104 -0.07 14.75 11.63
CA VAL A 104 1.25 15.28 11.24
C VAL A 104 2.25 14.95 12.34
N MET A 105 3.34 14.27 11.97
CA MET A 105 4.39 13.84 12.89
C MET A 105 5.65 14.69 12.80
N GLN A 106 5.98 15.19 11.62
CA GLN A 106 7.18 15.98 11.36
C GLN A 106 6.90 17.00 10.26
N ILE A 107 7.53 18.16 10.38
CA ILE A 107 7.49 19.25 9.40
C ILE A 107 8.94 19.68 9.14
N GLN A 108 9.35 19.63 7.88
CA GLN A 108 10.64 20.17 7.48
C GLN A 108 10.54 21.68 7.25
N MET A 109 11.64 22.40 7.44
CA MET A 109 11.66 23.84 7.16
C MET A 109 11.28 24.09 5.69
N PRO A 110 10.45 25.11 5.40
CA PRO A 110 10.07 25.39 4.03
C PRO A 110 11.25 25.94 3.25
N ASN A 111 11.17 25.83 1.92
CA ASN A 111 12.14 26.46 1.04
C ASN A 111 12.18 27.98 1.29
N PRO A 112 13.36 28.64 1.34
CA PRO A 112 13.46 30.06 1.68
C PRO A 112 12.62 30.98 0.80
N ASN A 113 12.36 30.57 -0.44
CA ASN A 113 11.68 31.37 -1.46
C ASN A 113 10.22 30.94 -1.70
N GLN A 114 9.73 29.87 -1.06
CA GLN A 114 8.40 29.31 -1.30
C GLN A 114 7.84 28.72 0.00
N LEU A 115 6.56 28.95 0.29
CA LEU A 115 5.86 28.29 1.41
C LEU A 115 5.55 26.82 1.08
N ARG A 116 6.60 26.05 0.83
CA ARG A 116 6.55 24.65 0.41
C ARG A 116 7.54 23.86 1.24
N GLY A 117 7.11 22.71 1.75
CA GLY A 117 7.95 21.84 2.55
C GLY A 117 7.42 20.41 2.64
N GLU A 118 8.33 19.48 2.94
CA GLU A 118 8.00 18.09 3.19
C GLU A 118 7.43 17.92 4.61
N ILE A 119 6.36 17.15 4.72
CA ILE A 119 5.82 16.70 5.99
C ILE A 119 5.80 15.17 6.06
N THR A 120 5.81 14.64 7.28
CA THR A 120 5.55 13.22 7.53
C THR A 120 4.24 13.08 8.27
N LEU A 121 3.34 12.29 7.70
CA LEU A 121 2.07 11.88 8.29
C LEU A 121 2.21 10.49 8.90
N LEU A 122 1.48 10.24 9.98
CA LEU A 122 1.16 8.89 10.45
C LEU A 122 -0.33 8.67 10.21
N GLY A 123 -0.68 7.83 9.25
CA GLY A 123 -2.05 7.62 8.81
C GLY A 123 -2.35 6.16 8.48
N VAL A 124 -3.62 5.84 8.28
CA VAL A 124 -4.06 4.48 7.97
C VAL A 124 -4.03 4.24 6.45
N VAL A 125 -3.29 3.23 6.03
CA VAL A 125 -3.23 2.73 4.64
C VAL A 125 -3.56 1.25 4.67
N VAL A 126 -4.69 0.87 4.08
CA VAL A 126 -5.14 -0.53 3.98
C VAL A 126 -5.08 -1.23 5.35
N ASP A 127 -5.78 -0.65 6.32
CA ASP A 127 -5.90 -1.14 7.71
C ASP A 127 -4.58 -1.15 8.51
N GLN A 128 -3.51 -0.56 7.98
CA GLN A 128 -2.22 -0.46 8.67
C GLN A 128 -1.79 0.98 8.90
N LEU A 129 -1.29 1.25 10.09
CA LEU A 129 -0.69 2.55 10.42
C LEU A 129 0.67 2.67 9.72
N ARG A 130 0.80 3.64 8.83
CA ARG A 130 1.99 3.86 7.99
C ARG A 130 2.50 5.28 8.13
N LYS A 131 3.82 5.42 8.10
CA LYS A 131 4.48 6.71 7.86
C LYS A 131 4.36 7.06 6.38
N ILE A 132 3.86 8.24 6.07
CA ILE A 132 3.60 8.72 4.72
C ILE A 132 4.27 10.07 4.56
N HIS A 133 5.10 10.22 3.53
CA HIS A 133 5.78 11.45 3.18
C HIS A 133 4.98 12.21 2.13
N THR A 134 4.90 13.53 2.22
CA THR A 134 4.29 14.35 1.17
C THR A 134 4.86 15.76 1.19
N GLU A 135 4.87 16.42 0.05
CA GLU A 135 5.24 17.83 -0.07
C GLU A 135 3.97 18.67 -0.22
N LEU A 136 3.80 19.65 0.65
CA LEU A 136 2.67 20.59 0.60
C LEU A 136 3.16 21.98 0.26
N ALA A 137 2.28 22.78 -0.32
CA ALA A 137 2.54 24.18 -0.67
C ALA A 137 1.45 25.10 -0.12
N ASP A 138 1.81 26.38 0.03
CA ASP A 138 0.93 27.50 0.35
C ASP A 138 0.03 27.22 1.56
N CYS A 139 -1.29 27.29 1.37
CA CYS A 139 -2.27 27.09 2.43
C CYS A 139 -2.19 25.70 3.07
N ASP A 140 -1.95 24.65 2.28
CA ASP A 140 -1.91 23.26 2.79
C ASP A 140 -0.72 23.07 3.73
N TYR A 141 0.41 23.68 3.41
CA TYR A 141 1.60 23.65 4.27
C TYR A 141 1.36 24.39 5.60
N ILE A 142 0.70 25.54 5.58
CA ILE A 142 0.31 26.28 6.79
C ILE A 142 -0.67 25.46 7.64
N LEU A 143 -1.65 24.80 7.01
CA LEU A 143 -2.58 23.92 7.71
C LEU A 143 -1.87 22.74 8.37
N ALA A 144 -0.84 22.17 7.74
CA ALA A 144 -0.04 21.11 8.33
C ALA A 144 0.73 21.58 9.57
N ILE A 145 1.30 22.79 9.55
CA ILE A 145 1.92 23.43 10.73
C ILE A 145 0.92 23.55 11.87
N LYS A 146 -0.27 24.08 11.57
CA LYS A 146 -1.34 24.20 12.55
C LYS A 146 -1.74 22.83 13.13
N ALA A 147 -1.97 21.84 12.27
CA ALA A 147 -2.31 20.49 12.67
C ALA A 147 -1.26 19.86 13.60
N TYR A 148 0.03 20.05 13.29
CA TYR A 148 1.14 19.54 14.09
C TYR A 148 1.20 20.18 15.47
N GLN A 149 1.05 21.51 15.54
CA GLN A 149 1.07 22.27 16.80
C GLN A 149 -0.12 21.92 17.69
N GLU A 150 -1.31 21.82 17.10
CA GLU A 150 -2.57 21.55 17.81
C GLU A 150 -2.84 20.05 18.02
N ARG A 151 -1.95 19.18 17.53
CA ARG A 151 -2.15 17.71 17.48
C ARG A 151 -3.49 17.30 16.83
N SER A 152 -3.98 18.13 15.92
CA SER A 152 -5.25 17.89 15.24
C SER A 152 -5.08 16.87 14.11
N PRO A 153 -6.02 15.92 13.97
CA PRO A 153 -6.02 15.01 12.83
C PRO A 153 -6.25 15.79 11.52
N VAL A 154 -5.79 15.21 10.41
CA VAL A 154 -5.91 15.77 9.07
C VAL A 154 -6.50 14.75 8.10
N PHE A 155 -7.18 15.27 7.08
CA PHE A 155 -7.53 14.54 5.87
C PHE A 155 -6.70 15.05 4.70
N CYS A 156 -6.28 14.16 3.83
CA CYS A 156 -5.64 14.49 2.56
C CYS A 156 -5.99 13.43 1.51
N ILE A 157 -6.19 13.84 0.27
CA ILE A 157 -6.35 12.94 -0.87
C ILE A 157 -5.12 13.03 -1.76
N GLY A 158 -4.67 11.90 -2.29
CA GLY A 158 -3.57 11.88 -3.26
C GLY A 158 -3.33 10.51 -3.84
N ASP A 159 -2.21 10.37 -4.55
CA ASP A 159 -1.77 9.12 -5.15
C ASP A 159 -0.65 8.54 -4.30
N LEU A 160 -0.92 7.45 -3.60
CA LEU A 160 0.05 6.82 -2.71
C LEU A 160 0.99 5.94 -3.53
N ILE A 161 2.29 6.15 -3.38
CA ILE A 161 3.34 5.36 -4.03
C ILE A 161 4.37 4.90 -3.00
N LYS A 162 4.76 3.63 -3.04
CA LYS A 162 5.83 3.06 -2.22
C LYS A 162 7.14 3.09 -3.02
N LYS A 163 8.02 4.05 -2.75
CA LYS A 163 9.37 4.15 -3.34
C LYS A 163 10.42 3.89 -2.26
N ASN A 164 11.40 3.03 -2.52
CA ASN A 164 12.48 2.70 -1.58
C ASN A 164 11.97 2.32 -0.16
N ASN A 165 10.90 1.54 -0.09
CA ASN A 165 10.22 1.16 1.16
C ASN A 165 9.65 2.34 1.99
N ARG A 166 9.46 3.51 1.36
CA ARG A 166 8.76 4.67 1.94
C ARG A 166 7.48 4.93 1.18
N PHE A 167 6.38 5.17 1.91
CA PHE A 167 5.13 5.63 1.31
C PHE A 167 5.22 7.14 1.08
N ILE A 168 4.93 7.55 -0.15
CA ILE A 168 4.92 8.93 -0.62
C ILE A 168 3.51 9.20 -1.15
N LEU A 169 2.87 10.25 -0.68
CA LEU A 169 1.61 10.73 -1.24
C LEU A 169 1.92 11.83 -2.26
N GLU A 170 1.81 11.50 -3.53
CA GLU A 170 1.95 12.43 -4.65
C GLU A 170 0.61 13.12 -4.95
N ASN A 171 0.68 14.30 -5.58
CA ASN A 171 -0.47 15.12 -5.93
C ASN A 171 -1.47 15.34 -4.76
N PRO A 172 -0.97 15.75 -3.57
CA PRO A 172 -1.84 15.97 -2.42
C PRO A 172 -2.85 17.07 -2.73
N ARG A 173 -4.09 16.86 -2.30
CA ARG A 173 -5.23 17.77 -2.52
C ARG A 173 -6.26 17.58 -1.41
N GLN A 174 -7.12 18.58 -1.25
CA GLN A 174 -8.14 18.60 -0.20
C GLN A 174 -7.53 18.41 1.21
N PHE A 175 -6.33 18.96 1.43
CA PHE A 175 -5.71 18.92 2.75
C PHE A 175 -6.55 19.76 3.72
N SER A 176 -7.00 19.14 4.81
CA SER A 176 -7.87 19.80 5.77
C SER A 176 -7.69 19.25 7.17
N LEU A 177 -8.01 20.06 8.17
CA LEU A 177 -8.10 19.59 9.55
C LEU A 177 -9.38 18.76 9.69
N ASP A 178 -9.25 17.56 10.25
CA ASP A 178 -10.38 16.77 10.70
C ASP A 178 -10.90 17.41 11.99
N LYS A 179 -11.79 18.39 11.82
CA LYS A 179 -12.56 18.91 12.94
C LYS A 179 -13.55 17.81 13.31
N LEU A 180 -13.19 16.98 14.28
CA LEU A 180 -14.19 16.36 15.14
C LEU A 180 -15.02 17.51 15.69
N ALA A 181 -16.21 17.69 15.10
CA ALA A 181 -17.19 18.64 15.57
C ALA A 181 -17.56 18.19 16.98
N ASN A 182 -16.96 18.84 17.99
CA ASN A 182 -17.49 18.83 19.33
C ASN A 182 -18.95 19.29 19.24
N THR A 183 -19.86 18.34 19.34
CA THR A 183 -21.28 18.58 19.63
C THR A 183 -21.58 17.82 20.92
#